data_AF-A0A3E0VM39-F1
#
_entry.id   AF-A0A3E0VM39-F1
#
_cell.length_a   1.000
_cell.length_b   1.000
_cell.length_c   1.000
_cell.angle_alpha   90.00
_cell.angle_beta   90.00
_cell.angle_gamma   90.00
#
_symmetry.space_group_name_H-M   'P 1'
#
loop_
_entity.id
_entity.type
_entity.pdbx_description
1 polymer ?
#
loop_
_entity_poly.entity_id
_entity_poly.type
_entity_poly.pdbx_seq_one_letter_code
_entity_poly.pdbx_strand_id
1 'polypeptide(L)'
;MKAFTRSARAFRITSACSLIGVSIAVLAGCAPSTPAATPAPTVTVTVTPTSSPAPTPTWSASSSPAATTGSPVTIACSSLVADATIAAISPDFKTDPGAEVSGDNSFATIAGLDGRLCSWLNSASGSSISVGVANPGSASLATNEAKIKASGTANAALSGTSGNRGYVESNTEAPVFDVFTESGYWISISSIIFDSPSSADSILSNILQTLPAG
;
A
#
# COMPACT_ATOMS: atom_id res chain seq x y z
N MET A 1 37.56 -0.85 -33.64
CA MET A 1 36.99 0.28 -34.39
C MET A 1 35.79 -0.22 -35.19
N LYS A 2 34.57 0.16 -34.80
CA LYS A 2 33.34 0.08 -35.62
C LYS A 2 32.29 0.97 -34.97
N ALA A 3 31.66 1.79 -35.80
CA ALA A 3 31.15 3.11 -35.49
C ALA A 3 29.79 3.13 -34.78
N PHE A 4 29.64 4.10 -33.87
CA PHE A 4 28.36 4.53 -33.29
C PHE A 4 27.64 5.42 -34.30
N THR A 5 26.46 5.01 -34.77
CA THR A 5 25.52 5.89 -35.49
C THR A 5 24.42 6.34 -34.54
N ARG A 6 24.56 7.58 -34.05
CA ARG A 6 23.50 8.29 -33.31
C ARG A 6 22.40 8.70 -34.29
N SER A 7 21.18 8.19 -34.08
CA SER A 7 20.01 8.61 -34.85
C SER A 7 19.42 9.88 -34.21
N ALA A 8 19.69 11.03 -34.82
CA ALA A 8 19.09 12.31 -34.47
C ALA A 8 17.72 12.41 -35.13
N ARG A 9 16.63 12.21 -34.36
CA ARG A 9 15.28 12.61 -34.82
C ARG A 9 15.00 14.02 -34.33
N ALA A 10 15.10 14.96 -35.28
CA ALA A 10 14.71 16.35 -35.15
C ALA A 10 13.21 16.45 -34.87
N PHE A 11 12.84 16.83 -33.65
CA PHE A 11 11.47 17.18 -33.31
C PHE A 11 11.26 18.66 -33.66
N ARG A 12 10.52 18.91 -34.74
CA ARG A 12 10.11 20.25 -35.19
C ARG A 12 9.08 20.79 -34.21
N ILE A 13 9.43 21.84 -33.46
CA ILE A 13 8.51 22.61 -32.63
C ILE A 13 7.86 23.67 -33.52
N THR A 14 6.59 23.45 -33.87
CA THR A 14 5.77 24.43 -34.59
C THR A 14 5.09 25.33 -33.57
N SER A 15 5.46 26.61 -33.61
CA SER A 15 4.89 27.71 -32.83
C SER A 15 3.50 28.09 -33.37
N ALA A 16 2.51 28.27 -32.50
CA ALA A 16 1.21 28.86 -32.86
C ALA A 16 0.76 29.86 -31.79
N CYS A 17 0.85 31.13 -32.18
CA CYS A 17 0.25 32.31 -31.56
C CYS A 17 -1.27 32.32 -31.71
N SER A 18 -1.97 32.83 -30.68
CA SER A 18 -3.23 33.64 -30.72
C SER A 18 -3.97 33.45 -29.38
N LEU A 19 -4.70 34.39 -28.79
CA LEU A 19 -4.91 35.84 -28.92
C LEU A 19 -5.70 36.27 -27.66
N ILE A 20 -5.63 37.56 -27.36
CA ILE A 20 -6.15 38.29 -26.19
C ILE A 20 -7.68 38.19 -26.04
N GLY A 21 -8.16 38.17 -24.80
CA GLY A 21 -9.56 38.45 -24.44
C GLY A 21 -9.66 39.16 -23.08
N VAL A 22 -9.77 40.49 -23.11
CA VAL A 22 -10.01 41.39 -21.98
C VAL A 22 -11.51 41.65 -21.86
N SER A 23 -12.08 41.54 -20.66
CA SER A 23 -13.38 42.13 -20.31
C SER A 23 -13.33 42.68 -18.88
N ILE A 24 -13.66 43.96 -18.74
CA ILE A 24 -13.67 44.75 -17.50
C ILE A 24 -15.14 45.14 -17.18
N ALA A 25 -15.46 45.11 -15.87
CA ALA A 25 -16.53 45.82 -15.13
C ALA A 25 -18.02 45.59 -15.46
N VAL A 26 -18.83 45.31 -14.44
CA VAL A 26 -19.60 46.33 -13.69
C VAL A 26 -20.12 45.83 -12.34
N LEU A 27 -20.10 46.74 -11.37
CA LEU A 27 -20.54 46.64 -9.98
C LEU A 27 -22.00 47.09 -9.88
N ALA A 28 -22.92 46.26 -9.41
CA ALA A 28 -24.25 46.69 -8.96
C ALA A 28 -24.78 45.68 -7.92
N GLY A 29 -25.07 46.18 -6.72
CA GLY A 29 -25.34 45.38 -5.54
C GLY A 29 -26.77 44.83 -5.45
N CYS A 30 -26.96 43.93 -4.49
CA CYS A 30 -28.21 43.81 -3.76
C CYS A 30 -27.91 43.35 -2.33
N ALA A 31 -28.48 44.06 -1.37
CA ALA A 31 -28.28 43.88 0.05
C ALA A 31 -28.82 42.53 0.55
N PRO A 32 -28.21 41.91 1.57
CA PRO A 32 -28.85 40.82 2.29
C PRO A 32 -29.97 41.40 3.19
N SER A 33 -31.22 41.05 2.88
CA SER A 33 -32.36 41.25 3.77
C SER A 33 -32.18 40.39 5.01
N THR A 34 -31.97 41.03 6.16
CA THR A 34 -31.86 40.40 7.48
C THR A 34 -33.19 39.74 7.86
N PRO A 35 -33.27 38.42 8.08
CA PRO A 35 -34.38 37.82 8.79
C PRO A 35 -34.23 38.15 10.28
N ALA A 36 -35.27 38.73 10.86
CA ALA A 36 -35.38 38.96 12.30
C ALA A 36 -35.25 37.61 13.04
N ALA A 37 -34.26 37.50 13.92
CA ALA A 37 -34.13 36.37 14.82
C ALA A 37 -35.20 36.46 15.92
N THR A 38 -36.22 35.62 15.79
CA THR A 38 -37.11 35.24 16.90
C THR A 38 -36.27 34.63 18.03
N PRO A 39 -36.46 35.00 19.32
CA PRO A 39 -35.76 34.33 20.40
C PRO A 39 -36.26 32.89 20.54
N ALA A 40 -35.42 31.93 20.16
CA ALA A 40 -35.62 30.51 20.47
C ALA A 40 -35.16 30.23 21.92
N PRO A 41 -35.81 29.30 22.64
CA PRO A 41 -35.51 29.03 24.04
C PRO A 41 -34.08 28.48 24.21
N THR A 42 -33.37 29.02 25.21
CA THR A 42 -32.07 28.52 25.67
C THR A 42 -32.22 27.08 26.17
N VAL A 43 -31.79 26.10 25.38
CA VAL A 43 -31.58 24.73 25.85
C VAL A 43 -30.18 24.65 26.43
N THR A 44 -30.09 24.65 27.75
CA THR A 44 -28.85 24.33 28.46
C THR A 44 -28.56 22.84 28.26
N VAL A 45 -27.66 22.50 27.33
CA VAL A 45 -27.13 21.14 27.22
C VAL A 45 -25.99 21.00 28.21
N THR A 46 -26.29 20.37 29.34
CA THR A 46 -25.29 19.85 30.26
C THR A 46 -24.52 18.74 29.55
N VAL A 47 -23.30 19.02 29.09
CA VAL A 47 -22.35 18.00 28.65
C VAL A 47 -21.68 17.39 29.88
N THR A 48 -22.22 16.26 30.32
CA THR A 48 -21.51 15.34 31.22
C THR A 48 -20.35 14.72 30.43
N PRO A 49 -19.09 14.82 30.86
CA PRO A 49 -18.01 14.07 30.23
C PRO A 49 -18.15 12.59 30.60
N THR A 50 -18.88 11.83 29.78
CA THR A 50 -18.78 10.37 29.80
C THR A 50 -17.48 10.00 29.11
N SER A 51 -16.44 9.81 29.90
CA SER A 51 -15.25 9.03 29.52
C SER A 51 -15.68 7.57 29.37
N SER A 52 -16.31 7.24 28.24
CA SER A 52 -16.45 5.86 27.79
C SER A 52 -15.19 5.50 27.01
N PRO A 53 -14.41 4.49 27.39
CA PRO A 53 -13.42 3.94 26.48
C PRO A 53 -14.16 3.48 25.22
N ALA A 54 -13.72 3.96 24.07
CA ALA A 54 -14.16 3.44 22.78
C ALA A 54 -13.87 1.93 22.75
N PRO A 55 -14.77 1.09 22.23
CA PRO A 55 -14.47 -0.32 22.08
C PRO A 55 -13.23 -0.46 21.19
N THR A 56 -12.19 -1.10 21.71
CA THR A 56 -11.07 -1.60 20.92
C THR A 56 -11.62 -2.41 19.74
N PRO A 57 -11.25 -2.11 18.49
CA PRO A 57 -11.63 -2.96 17.37
C PRO A 57 -10.97 -4.32 17.57
N THR A 58 -11.77 -5.31 17.94
CA THR A 58 -11.40 -6.72 17.82
C THR A 58 -11.36 -7.07 16.35
N TRP A 59 -10.21 -7.53 15.89
CA TRP A 59 -10.04 -8.20 14.62
C TRP A 59 -10.90 -9.48 14.63
N SER A 60 -12.12 -9.40 14.11
CA SER A 60 -12.93 -10.58 13.86
C SER A 60 -12.51 -11.18 12.53
N ALA A 61 -11.54 -12.11 12.57
CA ALA A 61 -11.39 -13.09 11.52
C ALA A 61 -12.67 -13.95 11.49
N SER A 62 -13.62 -13.57 10.63
CA SER A 62 -14.83 -14.35 10.41
C SER A 62 -14.54 -15.46 9.39
N SER A 63 -14.96 -16.67 9.76
CA SER A 63 -14.75 -17.98 9.13
C SER A 63 -13.32 -18.55 9.26
N SER A 64 -13.17 -19.42 10.27
CA SER A 64 -12.07 -20.37 10.39
C SER A 64 -12.04 -21.29 9.17
N PRO A 65 -10.99 -21.26 8.33
CA PRO A 65 -10.80 -22.27 7.29
C PRO A 65 -10.21 -23.53 7.92
N ALA A 66 -10.62 -24.69 7.40
CA ALA A 66 -9.92 -25.95 7.64
C ALA A 66 -8.42 -25.75 7.40
N ALA A 67 -7.59 -26.22 8.35
CA ALA A 67 -6.13 -26.06 8.38
C ALA A 67 -5.49 -25.98 6.99
N THR A 68 -5.29 -24.75 6.51
CA THR A 68 -4.45 -24.53 5.35
C THR A 68 -3.03 -24.82 5.81
N THR A 69 -2.30 -25.62 5.06
CA THR A 69 -1.02 -26.28 5.41
C THR A 69 0.17 -25.34 5.64
N GLY A 70 -0.03 -24.12 6.12
CA GLY A 70 1.01 -23.17 6.50
C GLY A 70 1.28 -23.15 8.01
N SER A 71 2.46 -22.64 8.38
CA SER A 71 2.77 -22.30 9.77
C SER A 71 2.40 -20.84 10.04
N PRO A 72 1.72 -20.53 11.16
CA PRO A 72 1.31 -19.17 11.46
C PRO A 72 2.52 -18.25 11.62
N VAL A 73 2.48 -17.08 11.01
CA VAL A 73 3.55 -16.06 11.14
C VAL A 73 3.27 -15.19 12.36
N THR A 74 3.87 -15.53 13.49
CA THR A 74 3.65 -14.83 14.76
C THR A 74 4.50 -13.57 14.95
N ILE A 75 5.48 -13.33 14.07
CA ILE A 75 6.37 -12.16 14.10
C ILE A 75 5.55 -10.87 14.02
N ALA A 76 5.84 -9.88 14.87
CA ALA A 76 5.15 -8.59 14.88
C ALA A 76 5.51 -7.74 13.66
N CYS A 77 4.60 -6.86 13.23
CA CYS A 77 4.83 -5.96 12.09
C CYS A 77 6.04 -5.05 12.27
N SER A 78 6.25 -4.51 13.48
CA SER A 78 7.42 -3.69 13.81
C SER A 78 8.75 -4.46 13.79
N SER A 79 8.69 -5.79 13.90
CA SER A 79 9.86 -6.65 13.74
C SER A 79 10.11 -7.00 12.26
N LEU A 80 9.04 -7.24 11.49
CA LEU A 80 9.15 -7.50 10.04
C LEU A 80 9.60 -6.26 9.27
N VAL A 81 9.07 -5.10 9.64
CA VAL A 81 9.41 -3.80 9.05
C VAL A 81 9.63 -2.82 10.20
N ALA A 82 10.88 -2.46 10.41
CA ALA A 82 11.27 -1.51 11.44
C ALA A 82 10.56 -0.17 11.24
N ASP A 83 10.07 0.43 12.33
CA ASP A 83 9.36 1.71 12.27
C ASP A 83 10.25 2.81 11.66
N ALA A 84 11.57 2.74 11.88
CA ALA A 84 12.54 3.64 11.26
C ALA A 84 12.57 3.52 9.72
N THR A 85 12.35 2.33 9.16
CA THR A 85 12.27 2.12 7.71
C THR A 85 11.05 2.81 7.13
N ILE A 86 9.89 2.70 7.77
CA ILE A 86 8.67 3.39 7.34
C ILE A 86 8.81 4.91 7.51
N ALA A 87 9.37 5.36 8.63
CA ALA A 87 9.62 6.78 8.88
C ALA A 87 10.60 7.40 7.87
N ALA A 88 11.56 6.62 7.36
CA ALA A 88 12.48 7.06 6.31
C ALA A 88 11.80 7.24 4.95
N ILE A 89 10.71 6.51 4.67
CA ILE A 89 9.88 6.73 3.47
C ILE A 89 9.07 8.01 3.64
N SER A 90 8.33 8.12 4.74
CA SER A 90 7.75 9.39 5.18
C SER A 90 7.38 9.32 6.66
N PRO A 91 7.67 10.38 7.44
CA PRO A 91 7.30 10.44 8.86
C PRO A 91 5.78 10.49 9.08
N ASP A 92 4.98 10.72 8.03
CA ASP A 92 3.52 10.83 8.13
C ASP A 92 2.83 9.47 8.13
N PHE A 93 3.47 8.41 7.61
CA PHE A 93 2.94 7.06 7.70
C PHE A 93 2.76 6.64 9.16
N LYS A 94 1.59 6.07 9.46
CA LYS A 94 1.26 5.44 10.74
C LYS A 94 0.72 4.05 10.49
N THR A 95 0.92 3.15 11.43
CA THR A 95 0.35 1.80 11.36
C THR A 95 -1.16 1.90 11.21
N ASP A 96 -1.69 1.18 10.23
CA ASP A 96 -3.11 1.11 9.93
C ASP A 96 -3.62 -0.31 10.23
N PRO A 97 -4.12 -0.55 11.45
CA PRO A 97 -4.73 -1.83 11.80
C PRO A 97 -6.13 -2.00 11.18
N GLY A 98 -6.67 -1.00 10.48
CA GLY A 98 -7.99 -1.05 9.83
C GLY A 98 -7.94 -1.43 8.35
N ALA A 99 -6.77 -1.82 7.83
CA ALA A 99 -6.61 -2.18 6.43
C ALA A 99 -7.36 -3.48 6.13
N GLU A 100 -8.54 -3.32 5.52
CA GLU A 100 -9.37 -4.42 5.06
C GLU A 100 -8.73 -5.08 3.84
N VAL A 101 -8.62 -6.40 3.92
CA VAL A 101 -8.19 -7.21 2.78
C VAL A 101 -9.43 -7.66 2.04
N SER A 102 -9.59 -7.16 0.82
CA SER A 102 -10.73 -7.52 -0.04
C SER A 102 -10.25 -8.05 -1.38
N GLY A 103 -11.10 -8.87 -2.02
CA GLY A 103 -10.84 -9.45 -3.33
C GLY A 103 -10.02 -10.75 -3.29
N ASP A 104 -9.78 -11.31 -4.47
CA ASP A 104 -8.87 -12.45 -4.69
C ASP A 104 -7.49 -11.92 -5.09
N ASN A 105 -6.65 -11.65 -4.10
CA ASN A 105 -5.28 -11.17 -4.30
C ASN A 105 -4.29 -11.86 -3.34
N SER A 106 -3.00 -11.53 -3.49
CA SER A 106 -1.90 -12.07 -2.67
C SER A 106 -2.16 -11.89 -1.17
N PHE A 107 -2.62 -10.70 -0.74
CA PHE A 107 -2.89 -10.41 0.67
C PHE A 107 -4.04 -11.24 1.24
N ALA A 108 -5.12 -11.46 0.48
CA ALA A 108 -6.25 -12.30 0.90
C ALA A 108 -5.81 -13.76 1.08
N THR A 109 -4.95 -14.24 0.17
CA THR A 109 -4.38 -15.59 0.26
C THR A 109 -3.45 -15.72 1.46
N ILE A 110 -2.59 -14.72 1.71
CA ILE A 110 -1.69 -14.67 2.87
C ILE A 110 -2.48 -14.66 4.18
N ALA A 111 -3.57 -13.89 4.27
CA ALA A 111 -4.45 -13.90 5.43
C ALA A 111 -5.06 -15.29 5.70
N GLY A 112 -5.54 -15.98 4.64
CA GLY A 112 -6.10 -17.32 4.75
C GLY A 112 -5.08 -18.44 5.07
N LEU A 113 -3.78 -18.11 5.01
CA LEU A 113 -2.67 -18.98 5.37
C LEU A 113 -2.13 -18.71 6.80
N ASP A 114 -2.89 -17.99 7.63
CA ASP A 114 -2.46 -17.49 8.94
C ASP A 114 -1.15 -16.67 8.84
N GLY A 115 -0.99 -15.95 7.72
CA GLY A 115 0.11 -15.03 7.49
C GLY A 115 -0.05 -13.73 8.27
N ARG A 116 1.07 -13.00 8.38
CA ARG A 116 1.10 -11.68 8.99
C ARG A 116 0.84 -10.62 7.93
N LEU A 117 -0.15 -9.77 8.17
CA LEU A 117 -0.41 -8.57 7.38
C LEU A 117 -0.08 -7.32 8.18
N CYS A 118 0.58 -6.38 7.52
CA CYS A 118 1.02 -5.11 8.06
C CYS A 118 0.64 -4.03 7.07
N SER A 119 -0.01 -2.97 7.54
CA SER A 119 -0.37 -1.82 6.72
C SER A 119 0.05 -0.54 7.43
N TRP A 120 0.39 0.46 6.63
CA TRP A 120 0.62 1.82 7.06
C TRP A 120 -0.12 2.78 6.15
N LEU A 121 -0.76 3.79 6.73
CA LEU A 121 -1.49 4.82 6.02
C LEU A 121 -0.84 6.18 6.28
N ASN A 122 -0.65 6.95 5.22
CA ASN A 122 -0.34 8.36 5.30
C ASN A 122 -1.66 9.14 5.17
N SER A 123 -2.19 9.67 6.27
CA SER A 123 -3.46 10.41 6.25
C SER A 123 -3.39 11.74 5.48
N ALA A 124 -2.21 12.30 5.24
CA ALA A 124 -2.05 13.53 4.48
C ALA A 124 -2.16 13.30 2.97
N SER A 125 -1.59 12.20 2.46
CA SER A 125 -1.64 11.86 1.03
C SER A 125 -2.73 10.85 0.66
N GLY A 126 -3.28 10.14 1.64
CA GLY A 126 -4.17 8.99 1.44
C GLY A 126 -3.46 7.73 0.94
N SER A 127 -2.12 7.75 0.80
CA SER A 127 -1.35 6.61 0.31
C SER A 127 -1.16 5.57 1.41
N SER A 128 -1.18 4.28 1.04
CA SER A 128 -0.91 3.17 1.95
C SER A 128 0.26 2.31 1.48
N ILE A 129 0.94 1.68 2.44
CA ILE A 129 1.93 0.63 2.21
C ILE A 129 1.40 -0.62 2.87
N SER A 130 1.27 -1.70 2.10
CA SER A 130 0.79 -2.99 2.58
C SER A 130 1.90 -4.03 2.41
N VAL A 131 2.11 -4.83 3.46
CA VAL A 131 3.09 -5.91 3.51
C VAL A 131 2.40 -7.15 4.06
N GLY A 132 2.52 -8.27 3.35
CA GLY A 132 2.04 -9.57 3.78
C GLY A 132 3.17 -10.58 3.80
N VAL A 133 3.20 -11.43 4.82
CA VAL A 133 4.18 -12.51 4.96
C VAL A 133 3.46 -13.78 5.38
N ALA A 134 3.60 -14.85 4.59
CA ALA A 134 3.08 -16.18 4.92
C ALA A 134 4.20 -17.21 4.95
N ASN A 135 4.01 -18.28 5.72
CA ASN A 135 4.83 -19.49 5.68
C ASN A 135 3.97 -20.70 5.24
N PRO A 136 3.58 -20.76 3.96
CA PRO A 136 2.79 -21.88 3.44
C PRO A 136 3.64 -23.15 3.36
N GLY A 137 3.02 -24.31 3.56
CA GLY A 137 3.65 -25.60 3.27
C GLY A 137 4.08 -25.69 1.80
N SER A 138 5.08 -26.51 1.50
CA SER A 138 5.76 -26.55 0.20
C SER A 138 4.82 -26.71 -1.02
N ALA A 139 3.76 -27.53 -0.90
CA ALA A 139 2.77 -27.69 -1.96
C ALA A 139 1.94 -26.41 -2.19
N SER A 140 1.53 -25.73 -1.11
CA SER A 140 0.83 -24.45 -1.18
C SER A 140 1.74 -23.35 -1.70
N LEU A 141 3.01 -23.31 -1.27
CA LEU A 141 4.01 -22.36 -1.77
C LEU A 141 4.17 -22.49 -3.29
N ALA A 142 4.37 -23.71 -3.80
CA ALA A 142 4.52 -23.98 -5.22
C ALA A 142 3.24 -23.61 -6.02
N THR A 143 2.07 -23.87 -5.45
CA THR A 143 0.78 -23.52 -6.06
C THR A 143 0.61 -22.01 -6.16
N ASN A 144 0.88 -21.29 -5.08
CA ASN A 144 0.78 -19.83 -5.03
C ASN A 144 1.81 -19.18 -5.97
N GLU A 145 3.04 -19.68 -5.98
CA GLU A 145 4.05 -19.20 -6.92
C GLU A 145 3.64 -19.42 -8.37
N ALA A 146 3.07 -20.57 -8.72
CA ALA A 146 2.58 -20.82 -10.07
C ALA A 146 1.46 -19.84 -10.47
N LYS A 147 0.55 -19.49 -9.53
CA LYS A 147 -0.49 -18.47 -9.74
C LYS A 147 0.13 -17.10 -10.01
N ILE A 148 1.04 -16.64 -9.15
CA ILE A 148 1.70 -15.34 -9.30
C ILE A 148 2.57 -15.29 -10.56
N LYS A 149 3.25 -16.37 -10.92
CA LYS A 149 4.03 -16.45 -12.16
C LYS A 149 3.15 -16.34 -13.42
N ALA A 150 1.89 -16.76 -13.34
CA ALA A 150 0.96 -16.69 -14.47
C ALA A 150 0.41 -15.27 -14.68
N SER A 151 0.27 -14.46 -13.62
CA SER A 151 -0.22 -13.08 -13.69
C SER A 151 0.87 -12.02 -13.71
N GLY A 152 2.01 -12.28 -13.05
CA GLY A 152 3.13 -11.36 -12.87
C GLY A 152 4.31 -11.61 -13.80
N THR A 153 5.29 -10.70 -13.72
CA THR A 153 6.55 -10.76 -14.48
C THR A 153 7.72 -10.99 -13.52
N ALA A 154 8.58 -11.97 -13.84
CA ALA A 154 9.78 -12.23 -13.04
C ALA A 154 10.71 -11.01 -13.02
N ASN A 155 11.23 -10.65 -11.84
CA ASN A 155 12.07 -9.48 -11.67
C ASN A 155 13.34 -9.78 -10.85
N ALA A 156 14.50 -9.54 -11.47
CA ALA A 156 15.79 -9.83 -10.86
C ALA A 156 16.11 -8.96 -9.63
N ALA A 157 15.56 -7.74 -9.52
CA ALA A 157 15.79 -6.88 -8.36
C ALA A 157 15.17 -7.48 -7.09
N LEU A 158 13.98 -8.09 -7.22
CA LEU A 158 13.28 -8.76 -6.12
C LEU A 158 13.87 -10.13 -5.77
N SER A 159 14.33 -10.88 -6.78
CA SER A 159 15.01 -12.16 -6.56
C SER A 159 16.36 -11.97 -5.87
N GLY A 160 17.04 -10.86 -6.10
CA GLY A 160 18.37 -10.60 -5.51
C GLY A 160 19.41 -11.64 -5.96
N THR A 161 20.33 -12.00 -5.04
CA THR A 161 21.40 -12.99 -5.29
C THR A 161 21.22 -14.31 -4.52
N SER A 162 20.48 -14.28 -3.41
CA SER A 162 19.91 -15.47 -2.77
C SER A 162 18.87 -16.06 -3.72
N GLY A 163 18.71 -17.38 -3.86
CA GLY A 163 17.80 -17.99 -4.86
C GLY A 163 16.30 -17.80 -4.62
N ASN A 164 15.92 -16.66 -4.03
CA ASN A 164 14.58 -16.14 -3.99
C ASN A 164 14.05 -15.91 -5.41
N ARG A 165 12.74 -15.99 -5.54
CA ARG A 165 12.03 -15.86 -6.82
C ARG A 165 11.06 -14.70 -6.67
N GLY A 166 11.38 -13.59 -7.31
CA GLY A 166 10.64 -12.35 -7.28
C GLY A 166 9.79 -12.11 -8.53
N TYR A 167 8.56 -11.68 -8.34
CA TYR A 167 7.58 -11.39 -9.38
C TYR A 167 6.93 -10.02 -9.12
N VAL A 168 6.59 -9.32 -10.21
CA VAL A 168 5.94 -8.01 -10.17
C VAL A 168 4.62 -8.09 -10.93
N GLU A 169 3.54 -7.69 -10.28
CA GLU A 169 2.24 -7.44 -10.90
C GLU A 169 2.04 -5.91 -11.01
N SER A 170 2.01 -5.39 -12.24
CA SER A 170 1.89 -3.93 -12.51
C SER A 170 0.58 -3.54 -13.18
N ASN A 171 -0.32 -4.49 -13.41
CA ASN A 171 -1.64 -4.28 -14.01
C ASN A 171 -2.72 -3.90 -12.98
N THR A 172 -2.31 -3.61 -11.74
CA THR A 172 -3.14 -3.17 -10.61
C THR A 172 -2.92 -1.68 -10.34
N GLU A 173 -3.82 -1.05 -9.58
CA GLU A 173 -3.72 0.38 -9.23
C GLU A 173 -2.45 0.69 -8.41
N ALA A 174 -2.08 -0.23 -7.51
CA ALA A 174 -0.78 -0.25 -6.85
C ALA A 174 0.00 -1.48 -7.34
N PRO A 175 1.28 -1.37 -7.73
CA PRO A 175 2.06 -2.54 -8.07
C PRO A 175 2.17 -3.47 -6.87
N VAL A 176 2.19 -4.77 -7.15
CA VAL A 176 2.41 -5.81 -6.15
C VAL A 176 3.74 -6.50 -6.44
N PHE A 177 4.57 -6.62 -5.42
CA PHE A 177 5.86 -7.27 -5.45
C PHE A 177 5.79 -8.52 -4.59
N ASP A 178 5.86 -9.68 -5.24
CA ASP A 178 5.80 -10.98 -4.58
C ASP A 178 7.16 -11.65 -4.61
N VAL A 179 7.63 -12.10 -3.45
CA VAL A 179 8.93 -12.76 -3.28
C VAL A 179 8.72 -14.09 -2.58
N PHE A 180 9.12 -15.16 -3.26
CA PHE A 180 9.16 -16.52 -2.70
C PHE A 180 10.59 -16.84 -2.31
N THR A 181 10.82 -17.01 -1.01
CA THR A 181 12.14 -17.30 -0.46
C THR A 181 12.49 -18.79 -0.58
N GLU A 182 13.78 -19.11 -0.54
CA GLU A 182 14.23 -20.52 -0.48
C GLU A 182 13.85 -21.21 0.84
N SER A 183 13.75 -20.44 1.93
CA SER A 183 13.34 -20.94 3.25
C SER A 183 11.84 -21.23 3.38
N GLY A 184 11.06 -21.02 2.31
CA GLY A 184 9.64 -21.39 2.27
C GLY A 184 8.65 -20.27 2.62
N TYR A 185 9.13 -19.04 2.82
CA TYR A 185 8.27 -17.87 3.03
C TYR A 185 7.83 -17.24 1.71
N TRP A 186 6.61 -16.72 1.70
CA TRP A 186 6.07 -15.84 0.68
C TRP A 186 5.87 -14.44 1.27
N ILE A 187 6.45 -13.44 0.64
CA ILE A 187 6.37 -12.02 1.00
C ILE A 187 5.64 -11.30 -0.13
N SER A 188 4.66 -10.46 0.20
CA SER A 188 3.95 -9.60 -0.76
C SER A 188 4.01 -8.16 -0.27
N ILE A 189 4.39 -7.23 -1.14
CA ILE A 189 4.53 -5.80 -0.82
C ILE A 189 3.76 -5.01 -1.88
N SER A 190 2.94 -4.04 -1.47
CA SER A 190 2.21 -3.19 -2.40
C SER A 190 2.08 -1.77 -1.89
N SER A 191 2.27 -0.81 -2.80
CA SER A 191 1.96 0.60 -2.55
C SER A 191 1.95 1.40 -3.85
N ILE A 192 1.05 2.39 -3.95
CA ILE A 192 1.03 3.34 -5.07
C ILE A 192 2.26 4.25 -5.12
N ILE A 193 3.01 4.38 -4.02
CA ILE A 193 4.23 5.21 -3.97
C ILE A 193 5.48 4.46 -4.48
N PHE A 194 5.35 3.18 -4.82
CA PHE A 194 6.46 2.40 -5.35
C PHE A 194 6.45 2.42 -6.88
N ASP A 195 7.22 3.33 -7.47
CA ASP A 195 7.39 3.40 -8.93
C ASP A 195 8.26 2.28 -9.51
N SER A 196 8.96 1.53 -8.65
CA SER A 196 9.84 0.42 -9.04
C SER A 196 10.02 -0.56 -7.88
N PRO A 197 10.46 -1.81 -8.15
CA PRO A 197 10.79 -2.76 -7.10
C PRO A 197 11.87 -2.26 -6.14
N SER A 198 12.86 -1.52 -6.64
CA SER A 198 13.94 -0.96 -5.82
C SER A 198 13.44 0.05 -4.78
N SER A 199 12.27 0.65 -4.98
CA SER A 199 11.64 1.53 -3.99
C SER A 199 11.22 0.78 -2.72
N ALA A 200 11.04 -0.54 -2.81
CA ALA A 200 10.68 -1.41 -1.69
C ALA A 200 11.89 -2.16 -1.08
N ASP A 201 13.13 -1.93 -1.57
CA ASP A 201 14.32 -2.69 -1.15
C ASP A 201 14.59 -2.60 0.35
N SER A 202 14.36 -1.44 0.96
CA SER A 202 14.57 -1.24 2.40
C SER A 202 13.58 -2.05 3.25
N ILE A 203 12.33 -2.15 2.80
CA ILE A 203 11.28 -2.97 3.43
C ILE A 203 11.62 -4.45 3.26
N LEU A 204 11.87 -4.87 2.01
CA LEU A 204 12.18 -6.27 1.69
C LEU A 204 13.42 -6.76 2.45
N SER A 205 14.48 -5.94 2.50
CA SER A 205 15.71 -6.28 3.24
C SER A 205 15.45 -6.46 4.73
N ASN A 206 14.57 -5.65 5.33
CA ASN A 206 14.25 -5.77 6.74
C ASN A 206 13.47 -7.06 7.03
N ILE A 207 12.49 -7.38 6.19
CA ILE A 207 11.72 -8.63 6.29
C ILE A 207 12.67 -9.83 6.19
N LEU A 208 13.52 -9.87 5.16
CA LEU A 208 14.45 -10.99 4.94
C LEU A 208 15.47 -11.17 6.07
N GLN A 209 15.88 -10.09 6.76
CA GLN A 209 16.76 -10.17 7.93
C GLN A 209 16.04 -10.66 9.19
N THR A 210 14.74 -10.44 9.30
CA THR A 210 13.93 -10.86 10.46
C THR A 210 13.41 -12.29 10.32
N LEU A 211 13.21 -12.76 9.09
CA LEU A 211 12.73 -14.12 8.85
C LEU A 211 13.74 -15.16 9.34
N PRO A 212 13.28 -16.26 9.96
CA PRO A 212 14.15 -17.37 10.32
C PRO A 212 14.90 -17.90 9.09
N ALA A 213 16.21 -18.08 9.22
CA ALA A 213 16.96 -18.91 8.28
C ALA A 213 16.42 -20.35 8.41
N GLY A 214 15.95 -20.91 7.29
CA GLY A 214 15.52 -22.30 7.20
C GLY A 214 16.69 -23.27 7.35
#